data_AF-A0A2S5WTD9-F1
#
_entry.id   AF-A0A2S5WTD9-F1
#
_cell.length_a   1.000
_cell.length_b   1.000
_cell.length_c   1.000
_cell.angle_alpha   90.00
_cell.angle_beta   90.00
_cell.angle_gamma   90.00
#
_symmetry.space_group_name_H-M   'P 1'
#
loop_
_entity.id
_entity.type
_entity.pdbx_description
1 polymer ?
#
loop_
_entity_poly.entity_id
_entity_poly.type
_entity_poly.pdbx_seq_one_letter_code
_entity_poly.pdbx_strand_id
1 'polypeptide(L)'
;MDAPLKGWKILVPRGGVWGGDVAEAVRARSAFPITAPLINFASPNESDSRVLAEKIRLLESGHYNWVAVTSATAADVMHSLGVKVPDHTLIAAVGETTAASLTTAGYRVDFVPTHDNSAKGLLLEWAEAARHQPPISVLWLRSEVARPTLAEGLARRGHLVDSVVAYRTVGVPAAESIQYDIRNSRIRAILVTSGSVAEQVDKQFSPIPDEIYIAAIGPRTAKDARQLGLRVDVVAKQRSVASLLDGLEWLASGSDMPVTEAIDLKAVRAFEAELQAEHDNQPVPKEDIPALDEGRGQTPGDR
;
A
#
# COMPACT_ATOMS: atom_id res chain seq x y z
N MET A 1 8.55 -21.37 26.58
CA MET A 1 8.34 -20.71 25.28
C MET A 1 9.49 -19.76 25.10
N ASP A 2 10.38 -20.05 24.15
CA ASP A 2 11.47 -19.12 23.83
C ASP A 2 10.86 -17.84 23.26
N ALA A 3 11.36 -16.70 23.73
CA ALA A 3 11.04 -15.38 23.20
C ALA A 3 12.33 -14.84 22.58
N PRO A 4 12.61 -15.14 21.29
CA PRO A 4 13.91 -14.87 20.68
C PRO A 4 14.30 -13.38 20.69
N LEU A 5 13.29 -12.49 20.67
CA LEU A 5 13.49 -11.03 20.73
C LEU A 5 13.47 -10.46 22.15
N LYS A 6 13.43 -11.31 23.19
CA LYS A 6 13.30 -10.85 24.57
C LYS A 6 14.37 -9.81 24.91
N GLY A 7 13.92 -8.63 25.32
CA GLY A 7 14.79 -7.51 25.72
C GLY A 7 15.42 -6.73 24.56
N TRP A 8 15.21 -7.11 23.30
CA TRP A 8 15.70 -6.33 22.16
C TRP A 8 15.02 -4.96 22.13
N LYS A 9 15.78 -3.89 21.94
CA LYS A 9 15.23 -2.59 21.55
C LYS A 9 15.11 -2.54 20.03
N ILE A 10 13.91 -2.26 19.53
CA ILE A 10 13.60 -2.25 18.10
C ILE A 10 13.13 -0.84 17.69
N LEU A 11 13.83 -0.22 16.74
CA LEU A 11 13.47 1.10 16.22
C LEU A 11 12.27 1.00 15.26
N VAL A 12 11.19 1.67 15.63
CA VAL A 12 9.97 1.79 14.82
C VAL A 12 10.00 3.15 14.10
N PRO A 13 10.15 3.19 12.76
CA PRO A 13 10.54 4.38 12.01
C PRO A 13 9.40 5.36 11.71
N ARG A 14 8.18 5.10 12.19
CA ARG A 14 6.99 5.92 11.95
C ARG A 14 6.16 6.00 13.23
N GLY A 15 5.52 7.14 13.44
CA GLY A 15 4.59 7.38 14.55
C GLY A 15 3.12 7.14 14.17
N GLY A 16 2.22 7.81 14.88
CA GLY A 16 0.77 7.72 14.66
C GLY A 16 0.19 6.35 15.03
N VAL A 17 -1.01 6.06 14.53
CA VAL A 17 -1.73 4.79 14.75
C VAL A 17 -0.85 3.61 14.36
N TRP A 18 -0.28 3.64 13.15
CA TRP A 18 0.61 2.58 12.67
C TRP A 18 1.81 2.34 13.61
N GLY A 19 2.45 3.41 14.10
CA GLY A 19 3.57 3.29 15.03
C GLY A 19 3.16 2.70 16.38
N GLY A 20 1.93 3.00 16.83
CA GLY A 20 1.29 2.40 18.00
C GLY A 20 1.08 0.90 17.82
N ASP A 21 0.43 0.48 16.74
CA ASP A 21 0.15 -0.93 16.44
C ASP A 21 1.44 -1.75 16.35
N VAL A 22 2.47 -1.20 15.70
CA VAL A 22 3.79 -1.86 15.60
C VAL A 22 4.44 -1.95 16.98
N ALA A 23 4.36 -0.90 17.79
CA ALA A 23 4.90 -0.92 19.13
C ALA A 23 4.23 -1.99 20.01
N GLU A 24 2.92 -2.17 19.89
CA GLU A 24 2.20 -3.27 20.55
C GLU A 24 2.65 -4.64 20.05
N ALA A 25 2.77 -4.82 18.73
CA ALA A 25 3.25 -6.08 18.14
C ALA A 25 4.68 -6.45 18.57
N VAL A 26 5.55 -5.45 18.78
CA VAL A 26 6.91 -5.61 19.33
C VAL A 26 6.85 -6.02 20.80
N ARG A 27 6.01 -5.37 21.62
CA ARG A 27 5.84 -5.71 23.04
C ARG A 27 5.28 -7.12 23.23
N ALA A 28 4.37 -7.55 22.36
CA ALA A 28 3.82 -8.90 22.37
C ALA A 28 4.91 -9.99 22.20
N ARG A 29 6.05 -9.65 21.58
CA ARG A 29 7.23 -10.51 21.43
C ARG A 29 8.28 -10.30 22.52
N SER A 30 7.90 -9.70 23.65
CA SER A 30 8.78 -9.39 24.78
C SER A 30 9.97 -8.47 24.45
N ALA A 31 9.86 -7.68 23.38
CA ALA A 31 10.83 -6.68 22.96
C ALA A 31 10.36 -5.25 23.31
N PHE A 32 11.28 -4.29 23.26
CA PHE A 32 11.04 -2.89 23.58
C PHE A 32 10.98 -2.03 22.30
N PRO A 33 9.82 -1.45 21.94
CA PRO A 33 9.72 -0.57 20.79
C PRO A 33 10.29 0.82 21.12
N ILE A 34 11.12 1.35 20.22
CA ILE A 34 11.62 2.73 20.23
C ILE A 34 11.01 3.44 19.03
N THR A 35 9.92 4.17 19.25
CA THR A 35 9.24 4.89 18.17
C THR A 35 9.97 6.20 17.84
N ALA A 36 10.54 6.26 16.64
CA ALA A 36 11.14 7.46 16.08
C ALA A 36 10.54 7.70 14.70
N PRO A 37 9.62 8.67 14.54
CA PRO A 37 9.09 9.02 13.22
C PRO A 37 10.21 9.66 12.40
N LEU A 38 10.88 8.89 11.54
CA LEU A 38 12.02 9.37 10.74
C LEU A 38 11.58 10.13 9.49
N ILE A 39 10.32 9.95 9.10
CA ILE A 39 9.68 10.66 8.00
C ILE A 39 8.41 11.34 8.48
N ASN A 40 8.09 12.46 7.85
CA ASN A 40 6.81 13.13 7.94
C ASN A 40 6.39 13.59 6.54
N PHE A 41 5.20 14.18 6.44
CA PHE A 41 4.70 14.78 5.22
C PHE A 41 4.64 16.29 5.39
N ALA A 42 4.98 16.99 4.32
CA ALA A 42 4.90 18.45 4.25
C ALA A 42 4.19 18.87 2.98
N SER A 43 3.75 20.13 2.95
CA SER A 43 3.27 20.77 1.74
C SER A 43 4.29 20.64 0.60
N PRO A 44 3.83 20.63 -0.66
CA PRO A 44 4.71 20.65 -1.83
C PRO A 44 5.69 21.83 -1.79
N ASN A 45 6.66 21.84 -2.69
CA ASN A 45 7.47 23.04 -2.93
C ASN A 45 6.58 24.22 -3.39
N GLU A 46 7.14 25.43 -3.43
CA GLU A 46 6.37 26.64 -3.72
C GLU A 46 5.70 26.62 -5.10
N SER A 47 6.38 26.11 -6.14
CA SER A 47 5.81 25.99 -7.48
C SER A 47 4.65 24.99 -7.51
N ASP A 48 4.84 23.80 -6.94
CA ASP A 48 3.80 22.76 -6.91
C ASP A 48 2.63 23.18 -6.02
N SER A 49 2.88 23.92 -4.95
CA SER A 49 1.81 24.46 -4.09
C SER A 49 0.92 25.44 -4.84
N ARG A 50 1.49 26.27 -5.72
CA ARG A 50 0.70 27.17 -6.59
C ARG A 50 -0.15 26.38 -7.58
N VAL A 51 0.42 25.35 -8.22
CA VAL A 51 -0.31 24.46 -9.12
C VAL A 51 -1.42 23.72 -8.38
N LEU A 52 -1.16 23.22 -7.17
CA LEU A 52 -2.16 22.57 -6.33
C LEU A 52 -3.33 23.50 -6.02
N ALA A 53 -3.06 24.73 -5.59
CA ALA A 53 -4.09 25.70 -5.28
C ALA A 53 -4.91 26.13 -6.52
N GLU A 54 -4.31 26.14 -7.71
CA GLU A 54 -5.01 26.39 -8.97
C GLU A 54 -5.93 25.21 -9.32
N LYS A 55 -5.41 23.98 -9.25
CA LYS A 55 -6.14 22.77 -9.64
C LYS A 55 -7.27 22.43 -8.66
N ILE A 56 -7.09 22.72 -7.37
CA ILE A 56 -8.19 22.67 -6.38
C ILE A 56 -9.29 23.66 -6.74
N ARG A 57 -8.97 24.91 -7.14
CA ARG A 57 -9.99 25.88 -7.57
C ARG A 57 -10.74 25.41 -8.81
N LEU A 58 -10.06 24.77 -9.77
CA LEU A 58 -10.72 24.15 -10.92
C LEU A 58 -11.64 23.01 -10.49
N LEU A 59 -11.18 22.15 -9.58
CA LEU A 59 -12.03 21.10 -8.99
C LEU A 59 -13.29 21.67 -8.36
N GLU A 60 -13.15 22.67 -7.49
CA GLU A 60 -14.28 23.31 -6.81
C GLU A 60 -15.24 24.00 -7.78
N SER A 61 -14.75 24.42 -8.96
CA SER A 61 -15.59 24.96 -10.05
C SER A 61 -16.31 23.90 -10.88
N GLY A 62 -16.06 22.61 -10.64
CA GLY A 62 -16.69 21.49 -11.36
C GLY A 62 -16.00 21.07 -12.66
N HIS A 63 -14.73 21.43 -12.87
CA HIS A 63 -13.98 21.07 -14.09
C HIS A 63 -13.67 19.56 -14.25
N TYR A 64 -13.61 18.82 -13.14
CA TYR A 64 -13.23 17.41 -13.15
C TYR A 64 -14.45 16.51 -13.02
N ASN A 65 -14.49 15.46 -13.84
CA ASN A 65 -15.43 14.36 -13.64
C ASN A 65 -15.00 13.50 -12.45
N TRP A 66 -13.69 13.38 -12.21
CA TRP A 66 -13.15 12.53 -11.16
C TRP A 66 -11.97 13.14 -10.41
N VAL A 67 -11.86 12.79 -9.12
CA VAL A 67 -10.64 12.92 -8.33
C VAL A 67 -10.08 11.54 -8.02
N ALA A 68 -8.83 11.30 -8.42
CA ALA A 68 -8.11 10.09 -8.05
C ALA A 68 -7.21 10.36 -6.83
N VAL A 69 -7.24 9.46 -5.85
CA VAL A 69 -6.46 9.54 -4.62
C VAL A 69 -5.77 8.22 -4.36
N THR A 70 -4.44 8.24 -4.32
CA THR A 70 -3.62 7.02 -4.21
C THR A 70 -2.87 6.89 -2.88
N SER A 71 -3.25 7.68 -1.88
CA SER A 71 -2.62 7.67 -0.56
C SER A 71 -3.55 8.28 0.49
N ALA A 72 -3.62 7.66 1.67
CA ALA A 72 -4.29 8.23 2.84
C ALA A 72 -3.80 9.66 3.15
N THR A 73 -2.51 9.93 2.98
CA THR A 73 -1.95 11.28 3.19
C THR A 73 -2.53 12.32 2.23
N ALA A 74 -2.87 11.94 0.99
CA ALA A 74 -3.51 12.87 0.06
C ALA A 74 -4.94 13.20 0.52
N ALA A 75 -5.64 12.25 1.17
CA ALA A 75 -6.93 12.53 1.81
C ALA A 75 -6.80 13.52 2.97
N ASP A 76 -5.77 13.36 3.81
CA ASP A 76 -5.49 14.30 4.91
C ASP A 76 -5.18 15.72 4.38
N VAL A 77 -4.44 15.82 3.27
CA VAL A 77 -4.18 17.11 2.60
C VAL A 77 -5.47 17.73 2.09
N MET A 78 -6.34 16.96 1.42
CA MET A 78 -7.64 17.45 0.97
C MET A 78 -8.46 17.98 2.15
N HIS A 79 -8.52 17.23 3.25
CA HIS A 79 -9.21 17.63 4.47
C HIS A 79 -8.63 18.93 5.05
N SER A 80 -7.31 18.99 5.21
CA SER A 80 -6.61 20.13 5.81
C SER A 80 -6.76 21.42 4.98
N LEU A 81 -6.84 21.29 3.66
CA LEU A 81 -7.08 22.40 2.75
C LEU A 81 -8.57 22.78 2.63
N GLY A 82 -9.48 21.99 3.22
CA GLY A 82 -10.92 22.21 3.14
C GLY A 82 -11.48 22.06 1.72
N VAL A 83 -10.88 21.16 0.92
CA VAL A 83 -11.25 20.96 -0.49
C VAL A 83 -12.73 20.62 -0.61
N LYS A 84 -13.47 21.36 -1.45
CA LYS A 84 -14.86 21.03 -1.76
C LYS A 84 -14.95 20.25 -3.04
N VAL A 85 -15.46 19.02 -2.96
CA VAL A 85 -15.73 18.20 -4.15
C VAL A 85 -17.20 18.42 -4.55
N PRO A 86 -17.49 18.94 -5.75
CA PRO A 86 -18.86 19.08 -6.23
C PRO A 86 -19.58 17.74 -6.32
N ASP A 87 -20.91 17.72 -6.13
CA ASP A 87 -21.72 16.48 -6.11
C ASP A 87 -21.63 15.63 -7.39
N HIS A 88 -21.33 16.27 -8.53
CA HIS A 88 -21.17 15.60 -9.81
C HIS A 88 -19.74 15.09 -10.09
N THR A 89 -18.79 15.40 -9.21
CA THR A 89 -17.41 14.91 -9.29
C THR A 89 -17.25 13.68 -8.41
N LEU A 90 -16.85 12.57 -9.01
CA LEU A 90 -16.71 11.28 -8.33
C LEU A 90 -15.28 11.08 -7.79
N ILE A 91 -15.12 10.24 -6.76
CA ILE A 91 -13.81 9.98 -6.13
C ILE A 91 -13.39 8.52 -6.29
N ALA A 92 -12.23 8.30 -6.89
CA ALA A 92 -11.58 7.01 -7.00
C ALA A 92 -10.42 6.90 -5.98
N ALA A 93 -10.49 5.91 -5.10
CA ALA A 93 -9.43 5.60 -4.14
C ALA A 93 -8.67 4.35 -4.56
N VAL A 94 -7.35 4.33 -4.36
CA VAL A 94 -6.51 3.18 -4.77
C VAL A 94 -6.72 1.92 -3.96
N GLY A 95 -7.38 1.99 -2.80
CA GLY A 95 -7.62 0.84 -1.93
C GLY A 95 -8.32 1.23 -0.63
N GLU A 96 -8.75 0.22 0.12
CA GLU A 96 -9.63 0.37 1.29
C GLU A 96 -9.10 1.33 2.35
N THR A 97 -7.79 1.30 2.68
CA THR A 97 -7.21 2.22 3.66
C THR A 97 -7.32 3.69 3.21
N THR A 98 -7.13 3.95 1.91
CA THR A 98 -7.26 5.31 1.37
C THR A 98 -8.73 5.72 1.34
N ALA A 99 -9.63 4.79 1.01
CA ALA A 99 -11.07 5.04 1.01
C ALA A 99 -11.60 5.35 2.43
N ALA A 100 -11.12 4.62 3.44
CA ALA A 100 -11.45 4.85 4.85
C ALA A 100 -10.98 6.23 5.32
N SER A 101 -9.77 6.65 4.96
CA SER A 101 -9.26 8.00 5.27
C SER A 101 -10.09 9.10 4.61
N LEU A 102 -10.46 8.95 3.33
CA LEU A 102 -11.34 9.88 2.63
C LEU A 102 -12.72 9.98 3.28
N THR A 103 -13.31 8.84 3.62
CA THR A 103 -14.62 8.78 4.29
C THR A 103 -14.58 9.47 5.65
N THR A 104 -13.54 9.22 6.44
CA THR A 104 -13.33 9.87 7.74
C THR A 104 -13.16 11.39 7.59
N ALA A 105 -12.54 11.83 6.50
CA ALA A 105 -12.38 13.23 6.15
C ALA A 105 -13.65 13.90 5.60
N GLY A 106 -14.76 13.16 5.44
CA GLY A 106 -16.05 13.65 4.96
C GLY A 106 -16.28 13.53 3.45
N TYR A 107 -15.42 12.82 2.73
CA TYR A 107 -15.55 12.61 1.29
C TYR A 107 -16.25 11.30 0.96
N ARG A 108 -17.18 11.32 0.02
CA ARG A 108 -17.80 10.12 -0.54
C ARG A 108 -16.85 9.47 -1.54
N VAL A 109 -16.50 8.21 -1.32
CA VAL A 109 -15.70 7.41 -2.26
C VAL A 109 -16.64 6.63 -3.17
N ASP A 110 -16.47 6.76 -4.48
CA ASP A 110 -17.33 6.15 -5.49
C ASP A 110 -16.73 4.91 -6.12
N PHE A 111 -15.40 4.80 -6.12
CA PHE A 111 -14.70 3.65 -6.70
C PHE A 111 -13.46 3.25 -5.90
N VAL A 112 -13.31 1.94 -5.68
CA VAL A 112 -12.13 1.30 -5.10
C VAL A 112 -11.88 -0.02 -5.83
N PRO A 113 -10.66 -0.31 -6.32
CA PRO A 113 -10.36 -1.60 -6.95
C PRO A 113 -10.39 -2.71 -5.90
N THR A 114 -10.77 -3.92 -6.32
CA THR A 114 -11.01 -5.07 -5.43
C THR A 114 -9.83 -6.04 -5.38
N HIS A 115 -8.99 -6.09 -6.41
CA HIS A 115 -7.93 -7.10 -6.51
C HIS A 115 -6.52 -6.53 -6.30
N ASP A 116 -6.25 -5.31 -6.79
CA ASP A 116 -4.93 -4.70 -6.73
C ASP A 116 -5.00 -3.26 -6.20
N ASN A 117 -4.53 -3.06 -4.98
CA ASN A 117 -4.47 -1.75 -4.32
C ASN A 117 -3.32 -0.88 -4.86
N SER A 118 -3.27 -0.67 -6.18
CA SER A 118 -2.22 0.09 -6.87
C SER A 118 -2.76 0.93 -8.03
N ALA A 119 -1.91 1.80 -8.57
CA ALA A 119 -2.20 2.54 -9.80
C ALA A 119 -2.55 1.61 -10.97
N LYS A 120 -2.00 0.39 -11.00
CA LYS A 120 -2.32 -0.62 -12.02
C LYS A 120 -3.72 -1.18 -11.80
N GLY A 121 -4.10 -1.50 -10.55
CA GLY A 121 -5.45 -1.96 -10.23
C GLY A 121 -6.52 -0.92 -10.57
N LEU A 122 -6.30 0.35 -10.23
CA LEU A 122 -7.15 1.45 -10.69
C LEU A 122 -7.32 1.45 -12.21
N LEU A 123 -6.23 1.31 -12.95
CA LEU A 123 -6.32 1.22 -14.40
C LEU A 123 -7.07 -0.05 -14.87
N LEU A 124 -6.96 -1.18 -14.20
CA LEU A 124 -7.60 -2.41 -14.67
C LEU A 124 -9.10 -2.47 -14.37
N GLU A 125 -9.52 -1.95 -13.22
CA GLU A 125 -10.88 -2.19 -12.70
C GLU A 125 -11.80 -0.96 -12.86
N TRP A 126 -11.27 0.24 -13.10
CA TRP A 126 -12.06 1.46 -13.24
C TRP A 126 -12.69 1.55 -14.64
N ALA A 127 -13.98 1.20 -14.72
CA ALA A 127 -14.71 1.04 -15.98
C ALA A 127 -14.80 2.32 -16.82
N GLU A 128 -15.08 3.46 -16.20
CA GLU A 128 -15.19 4.77 -16.86
C GLU A 128 -13.83 5.26 -17.39
N ALA A 129 -12.74 4.76 -16.80
CA ALA A 129 -11.37 5.02 -17.20
C ALA A 129 -10.80 3.94 -18.15
N ALA A 130 -11.65 3.07 -18.70
CA ALA A 130 -11.27 2.06 -19.68
C ALA A 130 -11.10 2.64 -21.09
N ARG A 131 -10.43 1.87 -21.97
CA ARG A 131 -10.33 2.24 -23.39
C ARG A 131 -11.71 2.26 -24.04
N HIS A 132 -11.84 3.09 -25.08
CA HIS A 132 -13.07 3.25 -25.87
C HIS A 132 -14.26 3.82 -25.11
N GLN A 133 -14.04 4.36 -23.91
CA GLN A 133 -15.01 5.19 -23.21
C GLN A 133 -14.88 6.65 -23.62
N PRO A 134 -15.93 7.48 -23.45
CA PRO A 134 -15.82 8.92 -23.59
C PRO A 134 -14.68 9.49 -22.73
N PRO A 135 -13.93 10.50 -23.21
CA PRO A 135 -12.92 11.17 -22.41
C PRO A 135 -13.51 11.72 -21.11
N ILE A 136 -12.82 11.47 -19.99
CA ILE A 136 -13.14 12.05 -18.69
C ILE A 136 -11.98 12.94 -18.24
N SER A 137 -12.28 13.99 -17.47
CA SER A 137 -11.28 14.81 -16.80
C SER A 137 -11.03 14.30 -15.39
N VAL A 138 -9.77 14.00 -15.08
CA VAL A 138 -9.33 13.44 -13.80
C VAL A 138 -8.30 14.35 -13.16
N LEU A 139 -8.54 14.77 -11.92
CA LEU A 139 -7.52 15.35 -11.06
C LEU A 139 -6.91 14.26 -10.19
N TRP A 140 -5.62 13.99 -10.36
CA TRP A 140 -4.91 13.04 -9.53
C TRP A 140 -4.01 13.76 -8.52
N LEU A 141 -4.34 13.63 -7.23
CA LEU A 141 -3.54 14.12 -6.12
C LEU A 141 -2.54 13.06 -5.69
N ARG A 142 -1.24 13.35 -5.86
CA ARG A 142 -0.16 12.38 -5.63
C ARG A 142 0.94 12.91 -4.72
N SER A 143 1.77 12.00 -4.21
CA SER A 143 3.05 12.38 -3.59
C SER A 143 4.05 12.86 -4.65
N GLU A 144 4.99 13.71 -4.25
CA GLU A 144 6.11 14.18 -5.09
C GLU A 144 6.84 13.02 -5.81
N VAL A 145 7.13 11.94 -5.08
CA VAL A 145 7.87 10.76 -5.56
C VAL A 145 7.00 9.71 -6.27
N ALA A 146 5.69 9.96 -6.43
CA ALA A 146 4.81 9.00 -7.10
C ALA A 146 5.16 8.90 -8.58
N ARG A 147 5.29 7.66 -9.06
CA ARG A 147 5.54 7.37 -10.48
C ARG A 147 4.34 7.81 -11.32
N PRO A 148 4.54 8.32 -12.54
CA PRO A 148 3.46 8.83 -13.39
C PRO A 148 2.54 7.74 -13.99
N THR A 149 2.62 6.49 -13.54
CA THR A 149 1.96 5.32 -14.14
C THR A 149 0.45 5.49 -14.30
N LEU A 150 -0.25 6.08 -13.33
CA LEU A 150 -1.69 6.33 -13.43
C LEU A 150 -2.00 7.38 -14.52
N ALA A 151 -1.31 8.53 -14.47
CA ALA A 151 -1.50 9.62 -15.43
C ALA A 151 -1.18 9.17 -16.87
N GLU A 152 -0.05 8.49 -17.08
CA GLU A 152 0.31 7.94 -18.38
C GLU A 152 -0.68 6.87 -18.85
N GLY A 153 -1.13 6.00 -17.94
CA GLY A 153 -2.09 4.96 -18.24
C GLY A 153 -3.43 5.50 -18.71
N LEU A 154 -3.96 6.51 -18.02
CA LEU A 154 -5.20 7.20 -18.36
C LEU A 154 -5.07 8.00 -19.66
N ALA A 155 -3.97 8.73 -19.85
CA ALA A 155 -3.71 9.46 -21.09
C ALA A 155 -3.65 8.52 -22.31
N ARG A 156 -3.00 7.35 -22.18
CA ARG A 156 -2.96 6.32 -23.24
C ARG A 156 -4.33 5.72 -23.56
N ARG A 157 -5.36 5.97 -22.76
CA ARG A 157 -6.74 5.52 -22.99
C ARG A 157 -7.65 6.63 -23.53
N GLY A 158 -7.14 7.85 -23.68
CA GLY A 158 -7.86 8.99 -24.22
C GLY A 158 -8.49 9.90 -23.16
N HIS A 159 -8.17 9.73 -21.88
CA HIS A 159 -8.67 10.59 -20.81
C HIS A 159 -7.73 11.77 -20.53
N LEU A 160 -8.27 12.84 -19.97
CA LEU A 160 -7.53 14.04 -19.58
C LEU A 160 -7.15 13.92 -18.11
N VAL A 161 -5.85 14.04 -17.79
CA VAL A 161 -5.38 13.91 -16.41
C VAL A 161 -4.48 15.06 -16.01
N ASP A 162 -4.89 15.77 -14.96
CA ASP A 162 -4.01 16.68 -14.23
C ASP A 162 -3.37 15.93 -13.06
N SER A 163 -2.06 15.72 -13.12
CA SER A 163 -1.28 15.04 -12.09
C SER A 163 -0.56 16.06 -11.21
N VAL A 164 -0.99 16.21 -9.96
CA VAL A 164 -0.59 17.31 -9.10
C VAL A 164 0.04 16.79 -7.82
N VAL A 165 1.20 17.34 -7.46
CA VAL A 165 1.88 17.04 -6.20
C VAL A 165 1.07 17.67 -5.06
N ALA A 166 0.46 16.82 -4.23
CA ALA A 166 -0.32 17.24 -3.06
C ALA A 166 0.55 17.33 -1.80
N TYR A 167 1.60 16.53 -1.71
CA TYR A 167 2.53 16.53 -0.59
C TYR A 167 3.88 15.94 -0.98
N ARG A 168 4.88 16.20 -0.15
CA ARG A 168 6.19 15.57 -0.22
C ARG A 168 6.52 14.85 1.08
N THR A 169 7.36 13.83 0.98
CA THR A 169 7.91 13.15 2.17
C THR A 169 9.16 13.91 2.60
N VAL A 170 9.24 14.28 3.87
CA VAL A 170 10.38 14.97 4.46
C VAL A 170 11.00 14.14 5.58
N GLY A 171 12.30 14.27 5.77
CA GLY A 171 13.00 13.68 6.91
C GLY A 171 12.70 14.41 8.20
N VAL A 172 12.60 13.67 9.29
CA VAL A 172 12.51 14.19 10.65
C VAL A 172 13.74 13.69 11.41
N PRO A 173 14.54 14.60 12.00
CA PRO A 173 15.70 14.20 12.80
C PRO A 173 15.29 13.35 14.00
N ALA A 174 15.92 12.20 14.16
CA ALA A 174 15.81 11.39 15.37
C ALA A 174 16.40 12.13 16.56
N ALA A 175 15.77 11.97 17.73
CA ALA A 175 16.26 12.55 18.98
C ALA A 175 17.71 12.12 19.27
N GLU A 176 18.48 12.99 19.91
CA GLU A 176 19.89 12.73 20.24
C GLU A 176 20.09 11.44 21.05
N SER A 177 19.13 11.11 21.93
CA SER A 177 19.13 9.87 22.70
C SER A 177 19.05 8.62 21.80
N ILE A 178 18.30 8.68 20.71
CA ILE A 178 18.17 7.57 19.75
C ILE A 178 19.44 7.44 18.91
N GLN A 179 20.00 8.57 18.46
CA GLN A 179 21.30 8.57 17.77
C GLN A 179 22.40 7.99 18.68
N TYR A 180 22.41 8.38 19.96
CA TYR A 180 23.32 7.82 20.95
C TYR A 180 23.11 6.31 21.13
N ASP A 181 21.86 5.85 21.27
CA ASP A 181 21.54 4.43 21.44
C ASP A 181 21.96 3.60 20.21
N ILE A 182 21.85 4.13 18.99
CA ILE A 182 22.34 3.46 17.78
C ILE A 182 23.87 3.41 17.77
N ARG A 183 24.57 4.53 18.00
CA ARG A 183 26.05 4.56 18.00
C ARG A 183 26.68 3.62 19.02
N ASN A 184 25.98 3.34 20.12
CA ASN A 184 26.43 2.45 21.19
C ASN A 184 25.79 1.05 21.13
N SER A 185 25.19 0.68 19.99
CA SER A 185 24.57 -0.64 19.75
C SER A 185 23.55 -1.06 20.83
N ARG A 186 22.85 -0.07 21.43
CA ARG A 186 21.78 -0.29 22.42
C ARG A 186 20.44 -0.61 21.77
N ILE A 187 20.27 -0.23 20.50
CA ILE A 187 19.20 -0.70 19.62
C ILE A 187 19.70 -1.93 18.88
N ARG A 188 18.88 -2.98 18.82
CA ARG A 188 19.27 -4.25 18.20
C ARG A 188 18.72 -4.44 16.80
N ALA A 189 17.62 -3.78 16.47
CA ALA A 189 17.06 -3.82 15.12
C ALA A 189 16.43 -2.50 14.70
N ILE A 190 16.49 -2.20 13.40
CA ILE A 190 15.82 -1.08 12.75
C ILE A 190 14.83 -1.64 11.72
N LEU A 191 13.57 -1.24 11.84
CA LEU A 191 12.56 -1.59 10.85
C LEU A 191 12.59 -0.57 9.70
N VAL A 192 12.56 -1.04 8.45
CA VAL A 192 12.59 -0.21 7.24
C VAL A 192 11.37 -0.53 6.40
N THR A 193 10.43 0.42 6.35
CA THR A 193 9.08 0.19 5.80
C THR A 193 8.80 0.88 4.47
N SER A 194 9.75 1.68 3.97
CA SER A 194 9.74 2.28 2.63
C SER A 194 11.14 2.74 2.23
N GLY A 195 11.36 3.01 0.93
CA GLY A 195 12.61 3.61 0.46
C GLY A 195 12.91 4.95 1.14
N SER A 196 11.91 5.79 1.38
CA SER A 196 12.07 7.04 2.13
C SER A 196 12.52 6.85 3.59
N VAL A 197 12.09 5.76 4.24
CA VAL A 197 12.62 5.41 5.57
C VAL A 197 14.06 4.94 5.45
N ALA A 198 14.39 4.13 4.43
CA ALA A 198 15.77 3.69 4.19
C ALA A 198 16.72 4.88 3.98
N GLU A 199 16.31 5.87 3.19
CA GLU A 199 17.08 7.11 3.00
C GLU A 199 17.32 7.86 4.31
N GLN A 200 16.34 7.91 5.21
CA GLN A 200 16.49 8.59 6.49
C GLN A 200 17.34 7.78 7.47
N VAL A 201 17.23 6.45 7.44
CA VAL A 201 18.10 5.57 8.22
C VAL A 201 19.56 5.76 7.79
N ASP A 202 19.85 5.74 6.49
CA ASP A 202 21.19 6.00 5.98
C ASP A 202 21.69 7.40 6.35
N LYS A 203 20.94 8.45 6.00
CA LYS A 203 21.33 9.85 6.26
C LYS A 203 21.60 10.17 7.72
N GLN A 204 20.86 9.56 8.64
CA GLN A 204 20.90 9.92 10.07
C GLN A 204 21.78 8.99 10.91
N PHE A 205 21.97 7.74 10.48
CA PHE A 205 22.60 6.71 11.31
C PHE A 205 23.83 6.05 10.69
N SER A 206 24.17 6.31 9.42
CA SER A 206 25.38 5.75 8.82
C SER A 206 26.67 6.34 9.42
N PRO A 207 27.71 5.51 9.68
CA PRO A 207 27.70 4.06 9.58
C PRO A 207 26.91 3.41 10.73
N ILE A 208 26.07 2.43 10.39
CA ILE A 208 25.29 1.66 11.36
C ILE A 208 26.18 0.51 11.87
N PRO A 209 26.34 0.32 13.21
CA PRO A 209 27.11 -0.80 13.75
C PRO A 209 26.60 -2.16 13.30
N ASP A 210 27.50 -3.11 13.08
CA ASP A 210 27.19 -4.46 12.58
C ASP A 210 26.32 -5.28 13.54
N GLU A 211 26.27 -4.90 14.82
CA GLU A 211 25.40 -5.52 15.81
C GLU A 211 23.91 -5.18 15.64
N ILE A 212 23.59 -4.18 14.81
CA ILE A 212 22.22 -3.71 14.59
C ILE A 212 21.67 -4.30 13.29
N TYR A 213 20.62 -5.11 13.42
CA TYR A 213 19.96 -5.72 12.26
C TYR A 213 19.02 -4.75 11.55
N ILE A 214 18.99 -4.79 10.23
CA ILE A 214 18.09 -3.99 9.41
C ILE A 214 17.07 -4.92 8.74
N ALA A 215 15.80 -4.74 9.09
CA ALA A 215 14.69 -5.53 8.57
C ALA A 215 13.83 -4.70 7.61
N ALA A 216 13.73 -5.14 6.36
CA ALA A 216 12.92 -4.49 5.33
C ALA A 216 11.55 -5.15 5.18
N ILE A 217 10.49 -4.35 5.05
CA ILE A 217 9.10 -4.83 4.93
C ILE A 217 8.79 -5.59 3.63
N GLY A 218 9.72 -5.61 2.68
CA GLY A 218 9.59 -6.40 1.46
C GLY A 218 10.70 -6.16 0.44
N PRO A 219 10.69 -6.92 -0.67
CA PRO A 219 11.81 -6.97 -1.62
C PRO A 219 12.12 -5.63 -2.27
N ARG A 220 11.10 -4.83 -2.57
CA ARG A 220 11.25 -3.49 -3.15
C ARG A 220 12.01 -2.57 -2.20
N THR A 221 11.58 -2.52 -0.94
CA THR A 221 12.22 -1.69 0.09
C THR A 221 13.65 -2.17 0.40
N ALA A 222 13.88 -3.48 0.42
CA ALA A 222 15.21 -4.05 0.56
C ALA A 222 16.15 -3.63 -0.58
N LYS A 223 15.63 -3.63 -1.83
CA LYS A 223 16.38 -3.14 -2.99
C LYS A 223 16.74 -1.66 -2.85
N ASP A 224 15.77 -0.82 -2.51
CA ASP A 224 15.99 0.61 -2.33
C ASP A 224 17.02 0.88 -1.20
N ALA A 225 16.93 0.16 -0.08
CA ALA A 225 17.88 0.26 1.03
C ALA A 225 19.31 -0.15 0.64
N ARG A 226 19.47 -1.26 -0.09
CA ARG A 226 20.78 -1.72 -0.57
C ARG A 226 21.43 -0.76 -1.55
N GLN A 227 20.63 -0.08 -2.38
CA GLN A 227 21.15 0.95 -3.31
C GLN A 227 21.74 2.17 -2.58
N LEU A 228 21.31 2.41 -1.34
CA LEU A 228 21.85 3.45 -0.47
C LEU A 228 23.08 2.98 0.33
N GLY A 229 23.49 1.71 0.20
CA GLY A 229 24.60 1.13 0.94
C GLY A 229 24.23 0.51 2.29
N LEU A 230 22.93 0.47 2.65
CA LEU A 230 22.50 -0.21 3.86
C LEU A 230 22.61 -1.74 3.71
N ARG A 231 23.18 -2.39 4.73
CA ARG A 231 23.03 -3.84 4.92
C ARG A 231 21.55 -4.14 5.19
N VAL A 232 21.01 -5.20 4.60
CA VAL A 232 19.64 -5.65 4.86
C VAL A 232 19.72 -7.11 5.25
N ASP A 233 19.55 -7.36 6.55
CA ASP A 233 19.69 -8.66 7.18
C ASP A 233 18.41 -9.50 7.09
N VAL A 234 17.25 -8.84 7.10
CA VAL A 234 15.93 -9.50 7.00
C VAL A 234 15.09 -8.83 5.93
N VAL A 235 14.38 -9.63 5.13
CA VAL A 235 13.32 -9.17 4.23
C VAL A 235 12.06 -9.95 4.57
N ALA A 236 10.99 -9.25 4.96
CA ALA A 236 9.72 -9.87 5.28
C ALA A 236 9.14 -10.61 4.06
N LYS A 237 8.59 -11.81 4.30
CA LYS A 237 7.96 -12.65 3.26
C LYS A 237 6.65 -12.05 2.79
N GLN A 238 5.87 -11.52 3.72
CA GLN A 238 4.66 -10.76 3.44
C GLN A 238 4.87 -9.29 3.82
N ARG A 239 4.17 -8.38 3.16
CA ARG A 239 4.25 -6.94 3.45
C ARG A 239 3.44 -6.57 4.70
N SER A 240 3.77 -7.20 5.82
CA SER A 240 3.09 -7.03 7.11
C SER A 240 4.10 -6.89 8.25
N VAL A 241 3.69 -6.20 9.31
CA VAL A 241 4.52 -5.99 10.50
C VAL A 241 4.81 -7.33 11.20
N ALA A 242 3.81 -8.22 11.25
CA ALA A 242 3.99 -9.56 11.79
C ALA A 242 5.12 -10.31 11.06
N SER A 243 5.07 -10.39 9.72
CA SER A 243 6.10 -11.09 8.95
C SER A 243 7.49 -10.49 9.08
N LEU A 244 7.59 -9.18 9.34
CA LEU A 244 8.85 -8.51 9.60
C LEU A 244 9.45 -8.93 10.96
N LEU A 245 8.61 -9.00 11.99
CA LEU A 245 9.03 -9.42 13.33
C LEU A 245 9.32 -10.92 13.39
N ASP A 246 8.56 -11.75 12.68
CA ASP A 246 8.83 -13.19 12.55
C ASP A 246 10.22 -13.43 11.92
N GLY A 247 10.59 -12.62 10.92
CA GLY A 247 11.92 -12.68 10.31
C GLY A 247 13.05 -12.29 11.27
N LEU A 248 12.80 -11.34 12.17
CA LEU A 248 13.75 -11.01 13.24
C LEU A 248 13.83 -12.12 14.30
N GLU A 249 12.71 -12.72 14.69
CA GLU A 249 12.68 -13.87 15.60
C GLU A 249 13.47 -15.05 15.06
N TRP A 250 13.26 -15.35 13.78
CA TRP A 250 14.01 -16.39 13.08
C TRP A 250 15.52 -16.10 13.12
N LEU A 251 15.94 -14.88 12.75
CA LEU A 251 17.34 -14.47 12.78
C LEU A 251 17.93 -14.55 14.20
N ALA A 252 17.17 -14.14 15.22
CA ALA A 252 17.60 -14.18 16.62
C ALA A 252 17.75 -15.60 17.17
N SER A 253 16.97 -16.57 16.66
CA SER A 253 17.01 -17.96 17.09
C SER A 253 18.25 -18.74 16.61
N GLY A 254 18.98 -18.21 15.61
CA GLY A 254 20.15 -18.90 15.04
C GLY A 254 19.81 -20.18 14.27
N SER A 255 18.53 -20.47 14.03
CA SER A 255 18.10 -21.56 13.18
C SER A 255 18.42 -21.21 11.72
N ASP A 256 18.84 -22.17 10.88
CA ASP A 256 18.90 -21.94 9.44
C ASP A 256 17.52 -21.51 8.92
N MET A 257 17.48 -20.63 7.92
CA MET A 257 16.21 -20.35 7.24
C MET A 257 15.97 -21.68 6.57
N PRO A 258 14.83 -22.35 6.78
CA PRO A 258 14.44 -23.31 5.79
C PRO A 258 14.49 -22.51 4.49
N VAL A 259 15.43 -22.88 3.62
CA VAL A 259 15.27 -22.65 2.20
C VAL A 259 14.07 -23.51 1.89
N THR A 260 12.88 -23.00 2.17
CA THR A 260 11.71 -23.38 1.41
C THR A 260 12.09 -22.90 0.03
N GLU A 261 12.60 -23.85 -0.77
CA GLU A 261 12.70 -23.72 -2.21
C GLU A 261 11.50 -22.91 -2.65
N ALA A 262 11.76 -21.84 -3.42
CA ALA A 262 10.70 -21.05 -4.02
C ALA A 262 9.66 -22.04 -4.51
N ILE A 263 8.45 -21.98 -3.94
CA ILE A 263 7.36 -22.87 -4.28
C ILE A 263 7.38 -22.99 -5.80
N ASP A 264 7.66 -24.18 -6.32
CA ASP A 264 7.75 -24.35 -7.76
C ASP A 264 6.35 -24.04 -8.29
N LEU A 265 6.22 -22.84 -8.86
CA LEU A 265 4.95 -22.35 -9.38
C LEU A 265 4.43 -23.26 -10.49
N LYS A 266 5.28 -24.11 -11.09
CA LYS A 266 4.83 -25.18 -11.98
C LYS A 266 4.21 -26.33 -11.20
N ALA A 267 4.76 -26.74 -10.07
CA ALA A 267 4.19 -27.79 -9.22
C ALA A 267 2.85 -27.36 -8.61
N VAL A 268 2.73 -26.10 -8.16
CA VAL A 268 1.45 -25.56 -7.67
C VAL A 268 0.42 -25.46 -8.78
N ARG A 269 0.80 -24.98 -9.98
CA ARG A 269 -0.12 -24.94 -11.12
C ARG A 269 -0.53 -26.32 -11.63
N ALA A 270 0.37 -27.31 -11.55
CA ALA A 270 0.05 -28.69 -11.88
C ALA A 270 -0.93 -29.29 -10.88
N PHE A 271 -0.74 -29.02 -9.59
CA PHE A 271 -1.65 -29.44 -8.51
C PHE A 271 -3.01 -28.74 -8.60
N GLU A 272 -3.05 -27.44 -8.91
CA GLU A 272 -4.29 -26.69 -9.18
C GLU A 272 -5.04 -27.23 -10.41
N ALA A 273 -4.32 -27.64 -11.46
CA ALA A 273 -4.91 -28.26 -12.65
C ALA A 273 -5.44 -29.69 -12.38
N GLU A 274 -4.76 -30.48 -11.55
CA GLU A 274 -5.27 -31.79 -11.09
C GLU A 274 -6.53 -31.63 -10.24
N LEU A 275 -6.54 -30.70 -9.27
CA LEU A 275 -7.72 -30.40 -8.45
C LEU A 275 -8.91 -29.89 -9.28
N GLN A 276 -8.66 -29.09 -10.31
CA GLN A 276 -9.70 -28.62 -11.22
C GLN A 276 -10.23 -29.76 -12.10
N ALA A 277 -9.35 -30.63 -12.59
CA ALA A 277 -9.75 -31.80 -13.37
C ALA A 277 -10.55 -32.82 -12.53
N GLU A 278 -10.23 -32.98 -11.24
CA GLU A 278 -11.02 -33.79 -10.30
C GLU A 278 -12.39 -33.17 -10.00
N HIS A 279 -12.48 -31.84 -9.87
CA HIS A 279 -13.76 -31.14 -9.70
C HIS A 279 -14.62 -31.21 -10.97
N ASP A 280 -14.03 -31.05 -12.15
CA ASP A 280 -14.74 -31.07 -13.44
C ASP A 280 -15.22 -32.50 -13.81
N ASN A 281 -14.59 -33.55 -13.26
CA ASN A 281 -15.01 -34.95 -13.43
C ASN A 281 -15.96 -35.46 -12.33
N GLN A 282 -16.32 -34.64 -11.33
CA GLN A 282 -17.38 -35.01 -10.41
C GLN A 282 -18.73 -34.86 -11.11
N PRO A 283 -19.55 -35.93 -11.19
CA PRO A 283 -20.87 -35.81 -11.75
C PRO A 283 -21.70 -34.83 -10.92
N VAL A 284 -22.19 -33.76 -11.56
CA VAL A 284 -23.08 -32.78 -10.95
C VAL A 284 -24.29 -33.53 -10.37
N PRO A 285 -24.58 -33.39 -9.06
CA PRO A 285 -25.76 -34.01 -8.46
C PRO A 285 -27.01 -33.60 -9.21
N LYS A 286 -27.91 -34.55 -9.49
CA LYS A 286 -29.17 -34.30 -10.23
C LYS A 286 -30.07 -33.22 -9.61
N GLU A 287 -29.79 -32.80 -8.39
CA GLU A 287 -30.50 -31.76 -7.65
C GLU A 287 -30.07 -30.33 -8.04
N ASP A 288 -28.91 -30.15 -8.67
CA ASP A 288 -28.38 -28.86 -9.13
C ASP A 288 -28.64 -28.57 -10.62
N ILE A 289 -29.44 -29.41 -11.29
CA ILE A 289 -29.91 -29.13 -12.65
C ILE A 289 -31.13 -28.20 -12.54
N PRO A 290 -31.07 -26.95 -13.05
CA PRO A 290 -32.22 -26.06 -13.03
C PRO A 290 -33.39 -26.71 -13.78
N ALA A 291 -34.57 -26.74 -13.15
CA ALA A 291 -35.78 -27.28 -13.77
C ALA A 291 -36.05 -26.57 -15.11
N LEU A 292 -36.08 -27.35 -16.18
CA LEU A 292 -36.50 -26.88 -17.51
C LEU A 292 -37.98 -26.48 -17.42
N ASP A 293 -38.25 -25.23 -17.80
CA ASP A 293 -39.59 -24.64 -17.90
C ASP A 293 -40.41 -25.43 -18.94
N GLU A 294 -41.34 -26.28 -18.47
CA GLU A 294 -42.23 -27.06 -19.32
C GLU A 294 -43.26 -26.13 -19.98
N GLY A 295 -43.31 -26.21 -21.31
CA GLY A 295 -44.00 -25.25 -22.16
C GLY A 295 -45.49 -25.08 -21.89
N ARG A 296 -45.92 -23.81 -21.83
CA ARG A 296 -47.31 -23.44 -22.11
C ARG A 296 -47.60 -23.58 -23.61
N GLY A 297 -48.05 -24.76 -24.00
CA GLY A 297 -48.87 -24.94 -25.19
C GLY A 297 -50.35 -24.92 -24.79
N GLN A 298 -51.14 -23.99 -25.34
CA GLN A 298 -52.54 -24.27 -25.70
C GLN A 298 -53.08 -23.23 -26.71
N THR A 299 -53.54 -23.80 -27.82
CA THR A 299 -54.27 -23.27 -28.97
C THR A 299 -55.61 -22.62 -28.60
N PRO A 300 -56.20 -21.85 -29.53
CA PRO A 300 -57.63 -22.10 -29.79
C PRO A 300 -57.95 -22.16 -31.29
N GLY A 301 -58.61 -23.25 -31.70
CA GLY A 301 -59.28 -23.40 -32.99
C GLY A 301 -60.65 -24.06 -32.79
N ASP A 302 -61.68 -23.32 -33.23
CA ASP A 302 -63.03 -23.68 -33.66
C ASP A 302 -64.02 -24.40 -32.73
N ARG A 303 -65.06 -23.65 -32.32
CA ARG A 303 -66.45 -23.79 -32.82
C ARG A 303 -67.23 -22.49 -32.65
#